data_AF-A0A9D7KI05-F1
#
_entry.id   AF-A0A9D7KI05-F1
#
_cell.length_a   1.000
_cell.length_b   1.000
_cell.length_c   1.000
_cell.angle_alpha   90.00
_cell.angle_beta   90.00
_cell.angle_gamma   90.00
#
_symmetry.space_group_name_H-M   'P 1'
#
loop_
_entity.id
_entity.type
_entity.pdbx_description
1 polymer ?
#
loop_
_entity_poly.entity_id
_entity_poly.type
_entity_poly.pdbx_seq_one_letter_code
_entity_poly.pdbx_strand_id
1 'polypeptide(L)'
;MVKRDFFETARKREIRTFPSKIGIVTSPTGAAFQDMISVANRRFPLVELILAPAKVQGEGAAMSIANGIAALNEFPDIDVIIIGRGGGSLEDLWAFNEEITARAVFNSRIPIISAVGHEVDFTISDFVADRRAATPTAAMELVTPDKMKVASALNDFMNNFGAAVSANLSGKKDSVLRFINSPLLKLL
;
A
#
# COMPACT_ATOMS: atom_id res chain seq x y z
N MET A 1 -16.21 23.31 -17.91
CA MET A 1 -16.23 21.89 -18.31
C MET A 1 -15.14 21.14 -17.51
N VAL A 2 -15.33 20.88 -16.20
CA VAL A 2 -14.29 20.24 -15.34
C VAL A 2 -14.90 19.30 -14.26
N LYS A 3 -16.21 19.03 -14.28
CA LYS A 3 -16.87 18.24 -13.22
C LYS A 3 -16.84 16.72 -13.44
N ARG A 4 -16.51 16.22 -14.64
CA ARG A 4 -16.62 14.80 -14.98
C ARG A 4 -15.38 13.96 -14.69
N ASP A 5 -14.18 14.55 -14.66
CA ASP A 5 -12.92 13.79 -14.49
C ASP A 5 -12.58 13.38 -13.06
N PHE A 6 -13.12 14.07 -12.04
CA PHE A 6 -12.70 13.86 -10.64
C PHE A 6 -13.00 12.46 -10.10
N PHE A 7 -13.97 11.75 -10.69
CA PHE A 7 -14.50 10.49 -10.16
C PHE A 7 -14.32 9.32 -11.11
N GLU A 8 -13.64 9.51 -12.25
CA GLU A 8 -13.43 8.43 -13.20
C GLU A 8 -12.54 7.34 -12.61
N THR A 9 -13.04 6.11 -12.60
CA THR A 9 -12.31 4.94 -12.11
C THR A 9 -11.04 4.67 -12.91
N ALA A 10 -11.02 5.04 -14.19
CA ALA A 10 -9.88 4.89 -15.09
C ALA A 10 -8.64 5.72 -14.67
N ARG A 11 -8.82 6.74 -13.81
CA ARG A 11 -7.71 7.54 -13.28
C ARG A 11 -6.98 6.84 -12.13
N LYS A 12 -7.67 5.98 -11.39
CA LYS A 12 -7.17 5.46 -10.11
C LYS A 12 -5.95 4.57 -10.37
N ARG A 13 -4.81 5.00 -9.83
CA ARG A 13 -3.52 4.34 -10.03
C ARG A 13 -3.40 3.11 -9.14
N GLU A 14 -2.63 2.15 -9.60
CA GLU A 14 -2.28 0.99 -8.79
C GLU A 14 -1.31 1.38 -7.68
N ILE A 15 -1.49 0.74 -6.53
CA ILE A 15 -0.62 0.91 -5.37
C ILE A 15 0.35 -0.25 -5.35
N ARG A 16 1.64 0.06 -5.21
CA ARG A 16 2.71 -0.93 -5.19
C ARG A 16 2.48 -1.93 -4.05
N THR A 17 2.60 -3.22 -4.36
CA THR A 17 2.38 -4.29 -3.37
C THR A 17 3.42 -4.25 -2.25
N PHE A 18 4.67 -3.91 -2.57
CA PHE A 18 5.77 -3.78 -1.61
C PHE A 18 6.30 -2.35 -1.66
N PRO A 19 5.67 -1.39 -0.96
CA PRO A 19 6.16 -0.01 -0.93
C PRO A 19 7.44 0.05 -0.12
N SER A 20 8.42 0.81 -0.61
CA SER A 20 9.63 1.17 0.11
C SER A 20 9.40 2.37 1.02
N LYS A 21 8.56 3.32 0.59
CA LYS A 21 8.30 4.55 1.34
C LYS A 21 6.84 4.98 1.27
N ILE A 22 6.24 5.25 2.43
CA ILE A 22 4.86 5.71 2.57
C ILE A 22 4.86 7.14 3.12
N GLY A 23 4.25 8.06 2.38
CA GLY A 23 3.97 9.41 2.84
C GLY A 23 2.70 9.45 3.69
N ILE A 24 2.69 10.20 4.78
CA ILE A 24 1.55 10.32 5.69
C ILE A 24 1.24 11.79 5.91
N VAL A 25 0.01 12.22 5.61
CA VAL A 25 -0.49 13.57 5.91
C VAL A 25 -1.51 13.46 7.04
N THR A 26 -1.07 13.77 8.25
CA THR A 26 -1.93 13.74 9.44
C THR A 26 -1.38 14.60 10.58
N SER A 27 -2.10 14.68 11.69
CA SER A 27 -1.63 15.36 12.90
C SER A 27 -0.49 14.56 13.56
N PRO A 28 0.67 15.18 13.85
CA PRO A 28 1.80 14.50 14.49
C PRO A 28 1.50 14.04 15.93
N THR A 29 0.56 14.72 16.60
CA THR A 29 0.23 14.47 18.02
C THR A 29 -0.96 13.53 18.19
N GLY A 30 -1.59 13.09 17.11
CA GLY A 30 -2.78 12.23 17.16
C GLY A 30 -2.43 10.75 17.36
N ALA A 31 -3.29 10.02 18.09
CA ALA A 31 -3.17 8.57 18.28
C ALA A 31 -3.09 7.80 16.95
N ALA A 32 -3.82 8.26 15.92
CA ALA A 32 -3.80 7.63 14.60
C ALA A 32 -2.41 7.50 13.98
N PHE A 33 -1.51 8.47 14.16
CA PHE A 33 -0.15 8.34 13.62
C PHE A 33 0.64 7.25 14.34
N GLN A 34 0.53 7.18 15.67
CA GLN A 34 1.17 6.13 16.47
C GLN A 34 0.60 4.74 16.15
N ASP A 35 -0.71 4.64 15.94
CA ASP A 35 -1.36 3.39 15.55
C ASP A 35 -0.88 2.93 14.17
N MET A 36 -0.74 3.84 13.21
CA MET A 36 -0.16 3.54 11.90
C MET A 36 1.29 3.04 11.99
N ILE A 37 2.13 3.66 12.82
CA ILE A 37 3.50 3.18 13.08
C ILE A 37 3.48 1.75 13.65
N SER A 38 2.61 1.50 14.64
CA SER A 38 2.46 0.17 15.25
C SER A 38 2.07 -0.89 14.23
N VAL A 39 1.09 -0.59 13.36
CA VAL A 39 0.67 -1.48 12.28
C VAL A 39 1.80 -1.75 11.29
N ALA A 40 2.51 -0.72 10.84
CA ALA A 40 3.62 -0.84 9.91
C ALA A 40 4.75 -1.73 10.48
N ASN A 41 5.16 -1.46 11.73
CA ASN A 41 6.19 -2.26 12.40
C ASN A 41 5.79 -3.73 12.59
N ARG A 42 4.51 -3.97 12.92
CA ARG A 42 3.99 -5.32 13.07
C ARG A 42 3.99 -6.09 11.75
N ARG A 43 3.52 -5.45 10.67
CA ARG A 43 3.23 -6.09 9.37
C ARG A 43 4.43 -6.08 8.42
N PHE A 44 5.02 -4.92 8.18
CA PHE A 44 6.07 -4.73 7.18
C PHE A 44 7.13 -3.70 7.66
N PRO A 45 8.00 -4.07 8.61
CA PRO A 45 8.98 -3.15 9.22
C PRO A 45 10.09 -2.66 8.27
N LEU A 46 10.08 -3.08 7.01
CA LEU A 46 11.03 -2.64 5.98
C LEU A 46 10.62 -1.32 5.33
N VAL A 47 9.38 -0.87 5.54
CA VAL A 47 8.88 0.38 4.94
C VAL A 47 9.34 1.59 5.73
N GLU A 48 9.74 2.63 5.01
CA GLU A 48 10.03 3.94 5.57
C GLU A 48 8.75 4.78 5.62
N LEU A 49 8.47 5.43 6.75
CA LEU A 49 7.32 6.30 6.92
C LEU A 49 7.77 7.77 6.94
N ILE A 50 7.25 8.57 6.01
CA ILE A 50 7.51 10.02 5.94
C ILE A 50 6.27 10.78 6.37
N LEU A 51 6.35 11.46 7.51
CA LEU A 51 5.26 12.31 7.99
C LEU A 51 5.39 13.72 7.40
N ALA A 52 4.33 14.20 6.76
CA ALA A 52 4.07 15.61 6.53
C ALA A 52 3.03 16.08 7.57
N PRO A 53 3.47 16.77 8.64
CA PRO A 53 2.57 17.21 9.71
C PRO A 53 1.49 18.14 9.15
N ALA A 54 0.23 17.84 9.42
CA ALA A 54 -0.89 18.65 8.94
C ALA A 54 -1.96 18.83 10.02
N LYS A 55 -2.58 20.02 10.02
CA LYS A 55 -3.83 20.25 10.72
C LYS A 55 -4.95 19.54 9.96
N VAL A 56 -5.66 18.63 10.63
CA VAL A 56 -6.68 17.77 10.01
C VAL A 56 -8.11 18.09 10.44
N GLN A 57 -8.31 19.13 11.24
CA GLN A 57 -9.62 19.62 11.69
C GLN A 57 -9.58 21.11 11.99
N GLY A 58 -10.74 21.76 11.93
CA GLY A 58 -10.90 23.19 12.18
C GLY A 58 -10.37 24.09 11.07
N GLU A 59 -10.39 25.40 11.31
CA GLU A 59 -10.06 26.42 10.30
C GLU A 59 -8.64 26.24 9.74
N GLY A 60 -8.50 26.31 8.42
CA GLY A 60 -7.23 26.16 7.71
C GLY A 60 -6.74 24.70 7.55
N ALA A 61 -7.48 23.71 8.03
CA ALA A 61 -7.11 22.30 7.89
C ALA A 61 -7.02 21.85 6.42
N ALA A 62 -7.98 22.23 5.57
CA ALA A 62 -7.96 21.85 4.16
C ALA A 62 -6.70 22.36 3.42
N MET A 63 -6.30 23.62 3.69
CA MET A 63 -5.05 24.18 3.19
C MET A 63 -3.82 23.44 3.72
N SER A 64 -3.82 23.10 5.02
CA SER A 64 -2.73 22.34 5.63
C SER A 64 -2.56 20.94 5.02
N ILE A 65 -3.67 20.25 4.73
CA ILE A 65 -3.67 18.94 4.08
C ILE A 65 -3.14 19.07 2.66
N ALA A 66 -3.63 20.04 1.88
CA ALA A 66 -3.18 20.29 0.52
C ALA A 66 -1.68 20.58 0.45
N ASN A 67 -1.15 21.39 1.39
CA ASN A 67 0.28 21.67 1.49
C ASN A 67 1.09 20.43 1.87
N GLY A 68 0.58 19.58 2.77
CA GLY A 68 1.21 18.30 3.12
C GLY A 68 1.30 17.35 1.92
N ILE A 69 0.24 17.25 1.13
CA ILE A 69 0.24 16.47 -0.13
C ILE A 69 1.28 17.05 -1.10
N ALA A 70 1.31 18.38 -1.29
CA ALA A 70 2.28 19.02 -2.17
C ALA A 70 3.73 18.75 -1.73
N ALA A 71 4.02 18.87 -0.42
CA ALA A 71 5.34 18.58 0.12
C ALA A 71 5.79 17.13 -0.14
N LEU A 72 4.89 16.15 0.03
CA LEU A 72 5.20 14.75 -0.28
C LEU A 72 5.36 14.50 -1.78
N ASN A 73 4.66 15.26 -2.63
CA ASN A 73 4.87 15.21 -4.07
C ASN A 73 6.20 15.82 -4.53
N GLU A 74 6.88 16.61 -3.71
CA GLU A 74 8.26 17.04 -3.98
C GLU A 74 9.30 16.09 -3.37
N PHE A 75 8.87 15.22 -2.43
CA PHE A 75 9.76 14.27 -1.79
C PHE A 75 10.11 13.10 -2.73
N PRO A 76 11.39 12.68 -2.79
CA PRO A 76 11.80 11.59 -3.67
C PRO A 76 11.32 10.23 -3.18
N ASP A 77 10.96 9.38 -4.15
CA ASP A 77 10.71 7.95 -3.97
C ASP A 77 9.58 7.59 -2.99
N ILE A 78 8.54 8.41 -2.88
CA ILE A 78 7.31 8.04 -2.18
C ILE A 78 6.46 7.15 -3.09
N ASP A 79 6.13 5.93 -2.64
CA ASP A 79 5.32 4.99 -3.42
C ASP A 79 3.82 5.25 -3.28
N VAL A 80 3.38 5.74 -2.12
CA VAL A 80 1.97 5.99 -1.79
C VAL A 80 1.85 7.03 -0.69
N ILE A 81 0.79 7.85 -0.74
CA ILE A 81 0.45 8.80 0.32
C ILE A 81 -0.84 8.35 1.02
N ILE A 82 -0.85 8.39 2.35
CA ILE A 82 -2.06 8.23 3.16
C ILE A 82 -2.44 9.59 3.72
N ILE A 83 -3.67 10.03 3.45
CA ILE A 83 -4.26 11.19 4.12
C ILE A 83 -5.32 10.71 5.09
N GLY A 84 -5.38 11.28 6.28
CA GLY A 84 -6.40 10.85 7.22
C GLY A 84 -6.26 11.45 8.60
N ARG A 85 -7.19 11.05 9.45
CA ARG A 85 -7.36 11.57 10.81
C ARG A 85 -7.81 10.42 11.71
N GLY A 86 -7.40 10.45 12.98
CA GLY A 86 -7.93 9.55 14.00
C GLY A 86 -9.06 10.16 14.82
N GLY A 87 -10.22 9.51 14.84
CA GLY A 87 -11.35 9.80 15.76
C GLY A 87 -11.98 11.19 15.61
N GLY A 88 -13.04 11.44 16.40
CA GLY A 88 -13.76 12.72 16.57
C GLY A 88 -14.98 12.92 15.67
N SER A 89 -15.59 14.11 15.66
CA SER A 89 -16.94 14.33 15.08
C SER A 89 -16.92 14.42 13.54
N LEU A 90 -18.11 14.29 12.94
CA LEU A 90 -18.34 14.52 11.50
C LEU A 90 -17.95 15.95 11.08
N GLU A 91 -18.19 16.94 11.93
CA GLU A 91 -17.93 18.36 11.63
C GLU A 91 -16.44 18.62 11.43
N ASP A 92 -15.61 17.90 12.18
CA ASP A 92 -14.17 17.95 12.06
C ASP A 92 -13.65 17.28 10.76
N LEU A 93 -14.47 16.53 10.01
CA LEU A 93 -14.10 15.94 8.71
C LEU A 93 -14.29 16.90 7.53
N TRP A 94 -14.87 18.09 7.76
CA TRP A 94 -15.24 19.01 6.69
C TRP A 94 -14.07 19.42 5.80
N ALA A 95 -12.85 19.49 6.35
CA ALA A 95 -11.63 19.79 5.62
C ALA A 95 -11.38 18.85 4.41
N PHE A 96 -11.92 17.63 4.46
CA PHE A 96 -11.79 16.61 3.41
C PHE A 96 -12.90 16.71 2.33
N ASN A 97 -13.93 17.54 2.58
CA ASN A 97 -14.96 17.91 1.61
C ASN A 97 -14.63 19.21 0.85
N GLU A 98 -13.64 19.97 1.29
CA GLU A 98 -13.28 21.21 0.61
C GLU A 98 -12.62 20.96 -0.76
N GLU A 99 -12.94 21.85 -1.71
CA GLU A 99 -12.45 21.74 -3.09
C GLU A 99 -10.91 21.76 -3.16
N ILE A 100 -10.24 22.50 -2.29
CA ILE A 100 -8.78 22.56 -2.25
C ILE A 100 -8.15 21.20 -1.93
N THR A 101 -8.73 20.47 -0.96
CA THR A 101 -8.29 19.12 -0.61
C THR A 101 -8.56 18.17 -1.76
N ALA A 102 -9.76 18.21 -2.34
CA ALA A 102 -10.12 17.38 -3.49
C ALA A 102 -9.18 17.62 -4.69
N ARG A 103 -8.84 18.88 -4.98
CA ARG A 103 -7.89 19.24 -6.05
C ARG A 103 -6.48 18.77 -5.74
N ALA A 104 -6.02 18.88 -4.50
CA ALA A 104 -4.70 18.38 -4.11
C ALA A 104 -4.61 16.85 -4.25
N VAL A 105 -5.65 16.13 -3.81
CA VAL A 105 -5.73 14.67 -3.97
C VAL A 105 -5.74 14.29 -5.45
N PHE A 106 -6.58 14.95 -6.24
CA PHE A 106 -6.66 14.74 -7.67
C PHE A 106 -5.29 14.98 -8.33
N ASN A 107 -4.69 16.15 -8.16
CA ASN A 107 -3.46 16.55 -8.85
C ASN A 107 -2.18 15.88 -8.36
N SER A 108 -2.22 15.11 -7.27
CA SER A 108 -1.05 14.37 -6.78
C SER A 108 -0.47 13.47 -7.87
N ARG A 109 0.85 13.43 -8.03
CA ARG A 109 1.55 12.47 -8.93
C ARG A 109 1.74 11.09 -8.28
N ILE A 110 1.72 11.03 -6.95
CA ILE A 110 1.78 9.80 -6.16
C ILE A 110 0.35 9.32 -5.86
N PRO A 111 0.05 8.00 -5.89
CA PRO A 111 -1.26 7.48 -5.51
C PRO A 111 -1.61 7.84 -4.05
N ILE A 112 -2.86 8.23 -3.82
CA ILE A 112 -3.37 8.63 -2.51
C ILE A 112 -4.42 7.64 -2.01
N ILE A 113 -4.30 7.29 -0.73
CA ILE A 113 -5.35 6.64 0.05
C ILE A 113 -5.99 7.68 0.96
N SER A 114 -7.31 7.84 0.82
CA SER A 114 -8.13 8.59 1.75
C SER A 114 -8.57 7.68 2.90
N ALA A 115 -8.24 8.08 4.13
CA ALA A 115 -8.41 7.28 5.34
C ALA A 115 -9.09 8.09 6.47
N VAL A 116 -10.23 8.69 6.14
CA VAL A 116 -10.87 9.73 6.96
C VAL A 116 -12.16 9.28 7.67
N GLY A 117 -12.73 8.13 7.31
CA GLY A 117 -14.12 7.80 7.61
C GLY A 117 -14.36 6.79 8.73
N HIS A 118 -15.63 6.65 9.10
CA HIS A 118 -16.19 5.39 9.60
C HIS A 118 -16.79 4.63 8.40
N GLU A 119 -17.20 3.37 8.57
CA GLU A 119 -17.70 2.54 7.44
C GLU A 119 -18.85 3.19 6.65
N VAL A 120 -19.62 4.09 7.28
CA VAL A 120 -20.83 4.72 6.71
C VAL A 120 -20.64 6.14 6.17
N ASP A 121 -19.54 6.81 6.52
CA ASP A 121 -19.31 8.22 6.16
C ASP A 121 -18.34 8.35 4.98
N PHE A 122 -18.72 9.15 3.98
CA PHE A 122 -17.91 9.39 2.78
C PHE A 122 -17.63 10.88 2.62
N THR A 123 -16.40 11.21 2.23
CA THR A 123 -15.94 12.55 1.91
C THR A 123 -15.64 12.70 0.43
N ILE A 124 -15.57 13.93 -0.08
CA ILE A 124 -15.17 14.17 -1.47
C ILE A 124 -13.77 13.63 -1.73
N SER A 125 -12.84 13.75 -0.78
CA SER A 125 -11.51 13.16 -0.92
C SER A 125 -11.54 11.64 -1.09
N ASP A 126 -12.49 10.92 -0.48
CA ASP A 126 -12.62 9.46 -0.64
C ASP A 126 -12.98 9.06 -2.07
N PHE A 127 -13.81 9.86 -2.73
CA PHE A 127 -14.21 9.57 -4.11
C PHE A 127 -13.10 9.90 -5.11
N VAL A 128 -12.35 10.97 -4.84
CA VAL A 128 -11.26 11.46 -5.70
C VAL A 128 -9.97 10.65 -5.54
N ALA A 129 -9.70 10.11 -4.35
CA ALA A 129 -8.51 9.32 -4.07
C ALA A 129 -8.44 8.03 -4.91
N ASP A 130 -7.22 7.53 -5.10
CA ASP A 130 -6.97 6.28 -5.82
C ASP A 130 -7.57 5.09 -5.07
N ARG A 131 -7.52 5.12 -3.72
CA ARG A 131 -8.21 4.15 -2.86
C ARG A 131 -8.80 4.83 -1.63
N ARG A 132 -9.83 4.19 -1.07
CA ARG A 132 -10.43 4.53 0.23
C ARG A 132 -10.07 3.44 1.23
N ALA A 133 -9.77 3.85 2.45
CA ALA A 133 -9.79 3.01 3.64
C ALA A 133 -10.76 3.61 4.66
N ALA A 134 -11.35 2.78 5.51
CA ALA A 134 -12.18 3.28 6.60
C ALA A 134 -11.32 4.13 7.55
N THR A 135 -10.30 3.52 8.17
CA THR A 135 -9.45 4.19 9.17
C THR A 135 -8.01 4.36 8.68
N PRO A 136 -7.21 5.25 9.30
CA PRO A 136 -5.77 5.34 9.04
C PRO A 136 -5.03 4.00 9.25
N THR A 137 -5.44 3.22 10.24
CA THR A 137 -4.88 1.87 10.47
C THR A 137 -5.24 0.91 9.34
N ALA A 138 -6.48 0.90 8.85
CA ALA A 138 -6.88 0.09 7.70
C ALA A 138 -6.15 0.50 6.42
N ALA A 139 -5.88 1.80 6.23
CA ALA A 139 -5.04 2.28 5.14
C ALA A 139 -3.63 1.70 5.22
N MET A 140 -3.04 1.71 6.42
CA MET A 140 -1.73 1.12 6.66
C MET A 140 -1.73 -0.38 6.40
N GLU A 141 -2.75 -1.12 6.84
CA GLU A 141 -2.89 -2.56 6.56
C GLU A 141 -3.03 -2.87 5.06
N LEU A 142 -3.68 -1.99 4.30
CA LEU A 142 -3.85 -2.12 2.86
C LEU A 142 -2.52 -1.98 2.11
N VAL A 143 -1.63 -1.09 2.56
CA VAL A 143 -0.34 -0.85 1.90
C VAL A 143 0.83 -1.65 2.48
N THR A 144 0.66 -2.28 3.64
CA THR A 144 1.71 -3.07 4.29
C THR A 144 1.47 -4.58 4.14
N PRO A 145 2.32 -5.29 3.36
CA PRO A 145 2.30 -6.74 3.29
C PRO A 145 2.39 -7.39 4.66
N ASP A 146 1.74 -8.54 4.83
CA ASP A 146 1.89 -9.33 6.04
C ASP A 146 3.19 -10.15 5.97
N LYS A 147 4.19 -9.81 6.80
CA LYS A 147 5.47 -10.52 6.87
C LYS A 147 5.32 -12.03 7.05
N MET A 148 4.31 -12.50 7.78
CA MET A 148 4.10 -13.94 8.02
C MET A 148 3.63 -14.62 6.73
N LYS A 149 2.75 -13.96 5.97
CA LYS A 149 2.32 -14.46 4.65
C LYS A 149 3.48 -14.46 3.66
N VAL A 150 4.29 -13.41 3.65
CA VAL A 150 5.48 -13.31 2.79
C VAL A 150 6.47 -14.43 3.13
N ALA A 151 6.76 -14.65 4.41
CA ALA A 151 7.65 -15.72 4.85
C ALA A 151 7.12 -17.12 4.51
N SER A 152 5.82 -17.36 4.71
CA SER A 152 5.18 -18.63 4.33
C SER A 152 5.30 -18.87 2.82
N ALA A 153 4.97 -17.86 2.01
CA ALA A 153 5.04 -17.98 0.55
C ALA A 153 6.47 -18.27 0.06
N LEU A 154 7.49 -17.66 0.68
CA LEU A 154 8.89 -17.97 0.39
C LEU A 154 9.26 -19.41 0.77
N ASN A 155 8.81 -19.88 1.93
CA ASN A 155 9.07 -21.24 2.38
C ASN A 155 8.41 -22.29 1.47
N ASP A 156 7.16 -22.06 1.09
CA ASP A 156 6.43 -22.93 0.16
C ASP A 156 7.11 -22.96 -1.21
N PHE A 157 7.56 -21.80 -1.70
CA PHE A 157 8.34 -21.71 -2.92
C PHE A 157 9.64 -22.52 -2.85
N MET A 158 10.41 -22.37 -1.76
CA MET A 158 11.66 -23.13 -1.55
C MET A 158 11.43 -24.64 -1.50
N ASN A 159 10.38 -25.09 -0.81
CA ASN A 159 10.05 -26.52 -0.70
C ASN A 159 9.64 -27.10 -2.06
N ASN A 160 8.77 -26.40 -2.78
CA ASN A 160 8.32 -26.82 -4.12
C ASN A 160 9.49 -26.84 -5.11
N PHE A 161 10.36 -25.84 -5.05
CA PHE A 161 11.57 -25.78 -5.88
C PHE A 161 12.50 -26.95 -5.57
N GLY A 162 12.81 -27.21 -4.30
CA GLY A 162 13.66 -28.32 -3.87
C GLY A 162 13.11 -29.70 -4.29
N ALA A 163 11.80 -29.91 -4.15
CA ALA A 163 11.13 -31.12 -4.59
C ALA A 163 11.21 -31.30 -6.11
N ALA A 164 10.95 -30.24 -6.89
CA ALA A 164 11.01 -30.27 -8.35
C ALA A 164 12.44 -30.59 -8.86
N VAL A 165 13.46 -29.97 -8.27
CA VAL A 165 14.86 -30.22 -8.60
C VAL A 165 15.26 -31.65 -8.27
N SER A 166 14.88 -32.15 -7.08
CA SER A 166 15.19 -33.52 -6.64
C SER A 166 14.53 -34.57 -7.55
N ALA A 167 13.27 -34.34 -7.93
CA ALA A 167 12.53 -35.20 -8.85
C ALA A 167 13.17 -35.22 -10.24
N ASN A 168 13.61 -34.07 -10.76
CA ASN A 168 14.30 -33.98 -12.05
C ASN A 168 15.64 -34.73 -12.05
N LEU A 169 16.45 -34.54 -11.00
CA LEU A 169 17.73 -35.24 -10.83
C LEU A 169 17.55 -36.75 -10.72
N SER A 170 16.55 -37.19 -9.94
CA SER A 170 16.24 -38.62 -9.78
C SER A 170 15.79 -39.22 -11.11
N GLY A 171 14.88 -38.56 -11.84
CA GLY A 171 14.43 -39.01 -13.16
C GLY A 171 15.56 -39.10 -14.20
N LYS A 172 16.50 -38.14 -14.21
CA LYS A 172 17.69 -38.20 -15.07
C LYS A 172 18.63 -39.33 -14.68
N LYS A 173 18.89 -39.52 -13.37
CA LYS A 173 19.70 -40.63 -12.86
C LYS A 173 19.10 -41.98 -13.28
N ASP A 174 17.80 -42.17 -13.12
CA ASP A 174 17.10 -43.39 -13.52
C ASP A 174 17.15 -43.63 -15.02
N SER A 175 17.16 -42.58 -15.83
CA SER A 175 17.30 -42.68 -17.29
C SER A 175 18.71 -43.13 -17.68
N VAL A 176 19.75 -42.57 -17.05
CA VAL A 176 21.14 -42.99 -17.25
C VAL A 176 21.35 -44.44 -16.80
N LEU A 177 20.84 -44.81 -15.63
CA LEU A 177 20.93 -46.19 -15.12
C LEU A 177 20.19 -47.17 -16.03
N ARG A 178 19.03 -46.79 -16.60
CA ARG A 178 18.33 -47.61 -17.59
C ARG A 178 19.12 -47.77 -18.89
N PHE A 179 19.77 -46.71 -19.36
CA PHE A 179 20.62 -46.76 -20.56
C PHE A 179 21.84 -47.68 -20.35
N ILE A 180 22.57 -47.51 -19.22
CA ILE A 180 23.73 -48.35 -18.86
C ILE A 180 23.33 -49.83 -18.76
N ASN A 181 22.18 -50.12 -18.14
CA ASN A 181 21.69 -51.50 -17.99
C ASN A 181 20.95 -52.03 -19.23
N SER A 182 20.87 -51.26 -20.31
CA SER A 182 20.15 -51.69 -21.52
C SER A 182 20.91 -52.82 -22.23
N PRO A 183 20.19 -53.79 -22.84
CA PRO A 183 20.81 -54.87 -23.61
C PRO A 183 21.69 -54.37 -24.76
N LEU A 184 21.38 -53.19 -25.32
CA LEU A 184 22.12 -52.56 -26.41
C LEU A 184 23.58 -52.24 -26.03
N LEU A 185 23.85 -51.88 -24.77
CA LEU A 185 25.21 -51.59 -24.32
C LEU A 185 26.04 -52.85 -24.02
N LYS A 186 25.38 -53.99 -23.77
CA LYS A 186 26.05 -55.30 -23.55
C LYS A 186 26.46 -56.00 -24.86
N LEU A 187 26.07 -55.43 -26.01
CA LEU A 187 26.35 -55.92 -27.36
C LEU A 187 27.53 -55.18 -28.04
N LEU A 188 28.09 -54.16 -27.38
CA LEU A 188 29.33 -53.47 -27.74
C LEU A 188 30.48 -53.97 -26.86
#